data_AF-A0A4R8D8N0-F1
#
_entry.id   AF-A0A4R8D8N0-F1
#
_cell.length_a   1.000
_cell.length_b   1.000
_cell.length_c   1.000
_cell.angle_alpha   90.00
_cell.angle_beta   90.00
_cell.angle_gamma   90.00
#
_symmetry.space_group_name_H-M   'P 1'
#
loop_
_entity.id
_entity.type
_entity.pdbx_description
1 polymer ?
#
loop_
_entity_poly.entity_id
_entity_poly.type
_entity_poly.pdbx_seq_one_letter_code
_entity_poly.pdbx_strand_id
1 'polypeptide(L)'
;MLAETALKALLRERHLQEHRAFCREYDKVARVVDREQVGGYPSKATFYRWLSGSLTGLPHPGHCRILEHMFPGWKAEALFLPWPDEPPADPTAVPVSPTAPAQHNANPIAATPVAGLAGVTAIYTSRTEFSHEIPTPKLFDSASDVAAAGLSLNLICQQYPDLKLRALLRRASVRLLFLDPDGESIQRRNREEGHEEGHLSAWSRGNINIMSRLRDDLGGAADKLELRMYDETIRFNLMFIDQRLCVMQTYLPALRGLDSPTFVMERTGNESSDLYAVYDQIFSSLWESGKTI
;
A
#
# COMPACT_ATOMS: atom_id res chain seq x y z
N MET A 1 -10.91 -20.30 -15.86
CA MET A 1 -12.05 -19.41 -15.61
C MET A 1 -12.15 -19.22 -14.11
N LEU A 2 -12.08 -17.98 -13.60
CA LEU A 2 -12.19 -17.73 -12.17
C LEU A 2 -13.63 -18.02 -11.75
N ALA A 3 -13.82 -18.98 -10.84
CA ALA A 3 -15.15 -19.40 -10.39
C ALA A 3 -15.87 -18.24 -9.69
N GLU A 4 -17.13 -18.01 -10.07
CA GLU A 4 -18.01 -17.00 -9.44
C GLU A 4 -18.27 -17.39 -7.98
N THR A 5 -18.23 -16.44 -7.03
CA THR A 5 -18.54 -16.73 -5.62
C THR A 5 -20.04 -16.88 -5.41
N ALA A 6 -20.43 -17.63 -4.38
CA ALA A 6 -21.85 -17.80 -4.07
C ALA A 6 -22.55 -16.48 -3.70
N LEU A 7 -21.85 -15.58 -3.00
CA LEU A 7 -22.34 -14.23 -2.73
C LEU A 7 -22.65 -13.47 -4.03
N LYS A 8 -21.78 -13.56 -5.03
CA LYS A 8 -21.98 -12.88 -6.32
C LYS A 8 -23.19 -13.42 -7.08
N ALA A 9 -23.40 -14.73 -7.06
CA ALA A 9 -24.58 -15.37 -7.64
C ALA A 9 -25.88 -14.97 -6.91
N LEU A 10 -25.90 -14.99 -5.57
CA LEU A 10 -27.08 -14.62 -4.77
C LEU A 10 -27.43 -13.13 -4.88
N LEU A 11 -26.43 -12.25 -4.97
CA LEU A 11 -26.65 -10.83 -5.24
C LEU A 11 -27.25 -10.62 -6.64
N ARG A 12 -26.92 -11.49 -7.60
CA ARG A 12 -27.51 -11.44 -8.94
C ARG A 12 -28.99 -11.81 -8.91
N GLU A 13 -29.37 -12.86 -8.18
CA GLU A 13 -30.77 -13.28 -8.00
C GLU A 13 -31.64 -12.22 -7.31
N ARG A 14 -31.04 -11.45 -6.40
CA ARG A 14 -31.75 -10.39 -5.65
C ARG A 14 -31.65 -8.99 -6.24
N HIS A 15 -31.02 -8.84 -7.42
CA HIS A 15 -30.77 -7.54 -8.06
C HIS A 15 -29.99 -6.53 -7.19
N LEU A 16 -29.03 -7.03 -6.40
CA LEU A 16 -28.19 -6.26 -5.47
C LEU A 16 -26.72 -6.17 -5.93
N GLN A 17 -26.46 -6.29 -7.24
CA GLN A 17 -25.10 -6.29 -7.79
C GLN A 17 -24.43 -4.91 -7.72
N GLU A 18 -25.23 -3.84 -7.68
CA GLU A 18 -24.71 -2.48 -7.53
C GLU A 18 -24.38 -2.19 -6.07
N HIS A 19 -23.18 -1.64 -5.81
CA HIS A 19 -22.73 -1.30 -4.46
C HIS A 19 -23.73 -0.45 -3.68
N ARG A 20 -24.38 0.53 -4.34
CA ARG A 20 -25.38 1.39 -3.70
C ARG A 20 -26.65 0.63 -3.33
N ALA A 21 -27.06 -0.35 -4.12
CA ALA A 21 -28.21 -1.20 -3.81
C ALA A 21 -27.90 -2.15 -2.66
N PHE A 22 -26.70 -2.74 -2.67
CA PHE A 22 -26.20 -3.56 -1.57
C PHE A 22 -26.15 -2.79 -0.24
N CYS A 23 -25.60 -1.57 -0.22
CA CYS A 23 -25.51 -0.77 1.01
C CYS A 23 -26.88 -0.49 1.64
N ARG A 24 -27.91 -0.23 0.82
CA ARG A 24 -29.28 0.01 1.32
C ARG A 24 -29.86 -1.23 1.99
N GLU A 25 -29.68 -2.41 1.40
CA GLU A 25 -30.18 -3.65 1.98
C GLU A 25 -29.36 -4.06 3.20
N TYR A 26 -28.05 -3.83 3.18
CA TYR A 26 -27.17 -4.04 4.32
C TYR A 26 -27.63 -3.23 5.54
N ASP A 27 -27.86 -1.91 5.37
CA ASP A 27 -28.32 -1.04 6.46
C ASP A 27 -29.71 -1.42 6.98
N LYS A 28 -30.59 -1.90 6.09
CA LYS A 28 -31.92 -2.38 6.48
C LYS A 28 -31.81 -3.61 7.39
N VAL A 29 -30.92 -4.54 7.10
CA VAL A 29 -30.66 -5.72 7.95
C VAL A 29 -29.93 -5.33 9.23
N ALA A 30 -28.91 -4.46 9.14
CA ALA A 30 -28.17 -3.97 10.30
C ALA A 30 -29.09 -3.32 11.35
N ARG A 31 -30.10 -2.53 10.94
CA ARG A 31 -31.08 -1.93 11.87
C ARG A 31 -31.81 -2.94 12.78
N VAL A 32 -31.95 -4.19 12.33
CA VAL A 32 -32.64 -5.26 13.04
C VAL A 32 -31.66 -6.11 13.85
N VAL A 33 -30.48 -6.38 13.29
CA VAL A 33 -29.51 -7.35 13.83
C VAL A 33 -28.47 -6.70 14.75
N ASP A 34 -27.98 -5.52 14.37
CA ASP A 34 -26.93 -4.79 15.08
C ASP A 34 -26.94 -3.29 14.67
N ARG A 35 -27.57 -2.44 15.49
CA ARG A 35 -27.75 -1.03 15.18
C ARG A 35 -26.44 -0.24 15.09
N GLU A 36 -25.36 -0.71 15.72
CA GLU A 36 -24.04 -0.06 15.64
C GLU A 36 -23.38 -0.26 14.26
N GLN A 37 -23.84 -1.24 13.49
CA GLN A 37 -23.34 -1.53 12.14
C GLN A 37 -24.08 -0.76 11.04
N VAL A 38 -25.07 0.07 11.37
CA VAL A 38 -25.77 0.90 10.38
C VAL A 38 -24.82 1.97 9.83
N GLY A 39 -24.67 2.04 8.51
CA GLY A 39 -23.65 2.85 7.85
C GLY A 39 -22.25 2.20 7.85
N GLY A 40 -22.09 1.04 8.50
CA GLY A 40 -20.87 0.23 8.54
C GLY A 40 -20.80 -0.79 7.40
N TYR A 41 -21.43 -0.54 6.25
CA TYR A 41 -21.32 -1.41 5.08
C TYR A 41 -19.88 -1.39 4.51
N PRO A 42 -19.45 -2.47 3.82
CA PRO A 42 -18.14 -2.51 3.18
C PRO A 42 -17.96 -1.38 2.16
N SER A 43 -16.74 -0.83 2.09
CA SER A 43 -16.36 0.10 1.02
C SER A 43 -16.56 -0.52 -0.36
N LYS A 44 -16.69 0.30 -1.40
CA LYS A 44 -16.90 -0.17 -2.79
C LYS A 44 -15.82 -1.17 -3.23
N ALA A 45 -14.56 -0.90 -2.86
CA ALA A 45 -13.45 -1.82 -3.12
C ALA A 45 -13.57 -3.15 -2.37
N THR A 46 -13.97 -3.11 -1.09
CA THR A 46 -14.19 -4.32 -0.27
C THR A 46 -15.34 -5.15 -0.82
N PHE A 47 -16.44 -4.49 -1.22
CA PHE A 47 -17.58 -5.14 -1.87
C PHE A 47 -17.16 -5.87 -3.15
N TYR A 48 -16.45 -5.22 -4.08
CA TYR A 48 -16.02 -5.93 -5.29
C TYR A 48 -14.98 -7.02 -5.02
N ARG A 49 -14.13 -6.87 -3.99
CA ARG A 49 -13.21 -7.93 -3.54
C ARG A 49 -13.94 -9.15 -3.00
N TRP A 50 -15.06 -8.95 -2.31
CA TRP A 50 -15.94 -10.04 -1.87
C TRP A 50 -16.51 -10.83 -3.04
N LEU A 51 -16.86 -10.14 -4.13
CA LEU A 51 -17.42 -10.78 -5.33
C LEU A 51 -16.38 -11.50 -6.18
N SER A 52 -15.11 -11.08 -6.14
CA SER A 52 -14.04 -11.65 -6.97
C SER A 52 -13.41 -12.92 -6.41
N GLY A 53 -13.79 -13.36 -5.21
CA GLY A 53 -13.27 -14.60 -4.60
C GLY A 53 -11.81 -14.51 -4.15
N SER A 54 -11.26 -13.30 -4.02
CA SER A 54 -9.86 -13.05 -3.65
C SER A 54 -9.68 -12.73 -2.15
N LEU A 55 -10.59 -13.23 -1.32
CA LEU A 55 -10.51 -13.12 0.14
C LEU A 55 -9.59 -14.21 0.70
N THR A 56 -8.59 -13.78 1.47
CA THR A 56 -7.66 -14.67 2.21
C THR A 56 -8.24 -15.17 3.54
N GLY A 57 -9.49 -14.81 3.86
CA GLY A 57 -10.22 -15.17 5.08
C GLY A 57 -11.61 -14.51 5.11
N LEU A 58 -12.39 -14.77 6.16
CA LEU A 58 -13.72 -14.15 6.30
C LEU A 58 -13.62 -12.65 6.59
N PRO A 59 -14.62 -11.86 6.18
CA PRO A 59 -14.77 -10.49 6.65
C PRO A 59 -14.86 -10.39 8.18
N HIS A 60 -14.74 -9.17 8.70
CA HIS A 60 -14.96 -8.89 10.13
C HIS A 60 -16.28 -9.52 10.64
N PRO A 61 -16.33 -10.09 11.86
CA PRO A 61 -17.51 -10.82 12.36
C PRO A 61 -18.84 -10.06 12.27
N GLY A 62 -18.81 -8.73 12.40
CA GLY A 62 -19.98 -7.88 12.20
C GLY A 62 -20.58 -7.98 10.79
N HIS A 63 -19.73 -8.00 9.75
CA HIS A 63 -20.16 -8.21 8.37
C HIS A 63 -20.69 -9.63 8.15
N CYS A 64 -20.02 -10.64 8.70
CA CYS A 64 -20.46 -12.04 8.60
C CYS A 64 -21.88 -12.20 9.15
N ARG A 65 -22.14 -11.65 10.34
CA ARG A 65 -23.47 -11.69 10.97
C ARG A 65 -24.55 -11.05 10.10
N ILE A 66 -24.26 -9.89 9.52
CA ILE A 66 -25.23 -9.19 8.65
C ILE A 66 -25.46 -9.97 7.36
N LEU A 67 -24.42 -10.51 6.75
CA LEU A 67 -24.53 -11.32 5.53
C LEU A 67 -25.38 -12.58 5.73
N GLU A 68 -25.20 -13.31 6.84
CA GLU A 68 -26.04 -14.47 7.17
C GLU A 68 -27.52 -14.12 7.33
N HIS A 69 -27.83 -12.90 7.79
CA HIS A 69 -29.21 -12.41 7.88
C HIS A 69 -29.74 -11.85 6.54
N MET A 70 -28.87 -11.28 5.71
CA MET A 70 -29.22 -10.88 4.34
C MET A 70 -29.57 -12.11 3.48
N PHE A 71 -28.90 -13.24 3.71
CA PHE A 71 -29.10 -14.49 2.97
C PHE A 71 -29.47 -15.64 3.92
N PRO A 72 -30.72 -15.72 4.39
CA PRO A 72 -31.17 -16.81 5.27
C PRO A 72 -30.87 -18.18 4.64
N GLY A 73 -30.33 -19.10 5.44
CA GLY A 73 -29.90 -20.43 5.00
C GLY A 73 -28.47 -20.50 4.47
N TRP A 74 -27.79 -19.36 4.31
CA TRP A 74 -26.37 -19.30 3.94
C TRP A 74 -25.50 -18.87 5.11
N LYS A 75 -24.42 -19.63 5.34
CA LYS A 75 -23.36 -19.25 6.27
C LYS A 75 -22.33 -18.35 5.61
N ALA A 76 -21.72 -17.45 6.38
CA ALA A 76 -20.75 -16.50 5.84
C ALA A 76 -19.61 -17.22 5.09
N GLU A 77 -19.16 -18.36 5.59
CA GLU A 77 -18.18 -19.24 4.94
C GLU A 77 -18.63 -19.66 3.55
N ALA A 78 -19.87 -20.14 3.43
CA ALA A 78 -20.42 -20.63 2.16
C ALA A 78 -20.60 -19.50 1.13
N LEU A 79 -20.90 -18.28 1.57
CA LEU A 79 -21.05 -17.12 0.70
C LEU A 79 -19.76 -16.76 -0.06
N PHE A 80 -18.59 -17.04 0.52
CA PHE A 80 -17.30 -16.71 -0.10
C PHE A 80 -16.63 -17.87 -0.84
N LEU A 81 -17.25 -19.05 -0.86
CA LEU A 81 -16.79 -20.18 -1.67
C LEU A 81 -17.23 -20.06 -3.14
N PRO A 82 -16.58 -20.78 -4.06
CA PRO A 82 -17.05 -20.94 -5.44
C PRO A 82 -18.50 -21.40 -5.47
N TRP A 83 -19.29 -20.83 -6.37
CA TRP A 83 -20.68 -21.23 -6.59
C TRP A 83 -20.74 -22.70 -6.99
N PRO A 84 -21.47 -23.54 -6.25
CA PRO A 84 -21.63 -24.95 -6.63
C PRO A 84 -22.46 -25.04 -7.91
N ASP A 85 -22.10 -25.96 -8.81
CA ASP A 85 -22.82 -26.19 -10.07
C ASP A 85 -24.27 -26.71 -9.85
N GLU A 86 -24.63 -27.07 -8.61
CA GLU A 86 -25.98 -27.47 -8.22
C GLU A 86 -26.33 -26.86 -6.84
N PRO A 87 -27.46 -26.14 -6.69
CA PRO A 87 -27.86 -25.60 -5.40
C PRO A 87 -28.23 -26.75 -4.45
N PRO A 88 -27.78 -26.74 -3.19
CA PRO A 88 -28.13 -27.78 -2.24
C PRO A 88 -29.64 -27.75 -1.99
N ALA A 89 -30.30 -28.87 -2.31
CA ALA A 89 -31.68 -29.09 -1.93
C ALA A 89 -31.75 -29.34 -0.41
N ASP A 90 -32.26 -28.34 0.31
CA ASP A 90 -32.67 -28.35 1.73
C ASP A 90 -31.56 -28.10 2.80
N PRO A 91 -31.60 -27.00 3.59
CA PRO A 91 -30.48 -26.52 4.41
C PRO A 91 -30.40 -27.06 5.85
N THR A 92 -31.06 -28.17 6.20
CA THR A 92 -31.00 -28.75 7.55
C THR A 92 -30.44 -30.18 7.64
N ALA A 93 -30.04 -30.80 6.54
CA ALA A 93 -29.44 -32.12 6.56
C ALA A 93 -27.91 -32.04 6.38
N VAL A 94 -27.20 -31.78 7.47
CA VAL A 94 -25.80 -32.20 7.58
C VAL A 94 -25.83 -33.71 7.86
N PRO A 95 -25.37 -34.61 6.97
CA PRO A 95 -25.14 -35.98 7.35
C PRO A 95 -23.88 -35.98 8.23
N VAL A 96 -24.09 -36.09 9.54
CA VAL A 96 -23.04 -36.36 10.50
C VAL A 96 -22.66 -37.84 10.32
N SER A 97 -21.81 -38.13 9.33
CA SER A 97 -21.10 -39.41 9.27
C SER A 97 -19.85 -39.27 10.14
N PRO A 98 -19.68 -40.11 11.18
CA PRO A 98 -18.50 -40.12 12.02
C PRO A 98 -17.38 -40.83 11.27
N THR A 99 -16.81 -40.17 10.27
CA THR A 99 -15.54 -40.61 9.71
C THR A 99 -14.47 -39.96 10.59
N ALA A 100 -13.76 -40.82 11.33
CA ALA A 100 -12.55 -40.50 12.07
C ALA A 100 -11.71 -39.42 11.36
N PRO A 101 -11.05 -38.52 12.10
CA PRO A 101 -10.34 -37.40 11.49
C PRO A 101 -9.31 -37.96 10.52
N ALA A 102 -9.63 -37.92 9.23
CA ALA A 102 -8.63 -37.80 8.20
C ALA A 102 -8.03 -36.43 8.51
N GLN A 103 -6.96 -36.47 9.32
CA GLN A 103 -5.94 -35.45 9.32
C GLN A 103 -5.57 -35.29 7.85
N HIS A 104 -6.27 -34.38 7.17
CA HIS A 104 -5.65 -33.65 6.10
C HIS A 104 -4.44 -33.07 6.80
N ASN A 105 -3.29 -33.69 6.56
CA ASN A 105 -2.04 -32.98 6.55
C ASN A 105 -2.22 -31.91 5.47
N ALA A 106 -3.00 -30.87 5.78
CA ALA A 106 -2.50 -29.53 5.64
C ALA A 106 -1.18 -29.59 6.39
N ASN A 107 -0.13 -29.97 5.67
CA ASN A 107 1.08 -29.23 5.84
C ASN A 107 0.59 -27.79 5.65
N PRO A 108 0.50 -26.95 6.71
CA PRO A 108 0.79 -25.55 6.46
C PRO A 108 2.01 -25.57 5.55
N ILE A 109 2.09 -24.69 4.54
CA ILE A 109 3.40 -24.45 3.94
C ILE A 109 4.27 -24.13 5.15
N ALA A 110 5.05 -25.13 5.58
CA ALA A 110 5.95 -25.01 6.69
C ALA A 110 6.93 -24.07 6.04
N ALA A 111 6.77 -22.78 6.35
CA ALA A 111 7.72 -21.78 5.95
C ALA A 111 9.01 -22.31 6.56
N THR A 112 9.81 -23.00 5.76
CA THR A 112 11.20 -23.26 6.09
C THR A 112 11.69 -21.90 6.53
N PRO A 113 12.12 -21.72 7.80
CA PRO A 113 12.50 -20.41 8.27
C PRO A 113 13.56 -19.89 7.30
N VAL A 114 13.18 -18.92 6.46
CA VAL A 114 14.15 -18.25 5.62
C VAL A 114 15.03 -17.54 6.63
N ALA A 115 16.30 -17.92 6.69
CA ALA A 115 17.22 -17.33 7.63
C ALA A 115 17.30 -15.82 7.33
N GLY A 116 16.75 -15.01 8.24
CA GLY A 116 16.64 -13.56 8.08
C GLY A 116 15.51 -13.11 7.14
N LEU A 117 14.97 -11.91 7.41
CA LEU A 117 13.92 -11.28 6.58
C LEU A 117 14.51 -10.55 5.37
N ALA A 118 15.58 -11.09 4.76
CA ALA A 118 16.31 -10.47 3.64
C ALA A 118 16.65 -8.99 3.87
N GLY A 119 17.13 -8.66 5.08
CA GLY A 119 17.49 -7.29 5.48
C GLY A 119 16.31 -6.42 5.93
N VAL A 120 15.05 -6.85 5.81
CA VAL A 120 13.91 -6.11 6.39
C VAL A 120 13.98 -6.17 7.91
N THR A 121 14.03 -5.02 8.55
CA THR A 121 14.14 -4.89 10.02
C THR A 121 12.85 -4.41 10.67
N ALA A 122 12.00 -3.69 9.93
CA ALA A 122 10.68 -3.30 10.41
C ALA A 122 9.69 -3.08 9.25
N ILE A 123 8.41 -3.27 9.54
CA ILE A 123 7.30 -2.94 8.64
C ILE A 123 6.26 -2.17 9.46
N TYR A 124 5.81 -1.04 8.93
CA TYR A 124 4.74 -0.22 9.48
C TYR A 124 3.56 -0.23 8.52
N THR A 125 2.36 -0.27 9.07
CA THR A 125 1.10 -0.37 8.29
C THR A 125 0.77 0.92 7.54
N SER A 126 1.33 2.05 7.98
CA SER A 126 1.15 3.37 7.35
C SER A 126 2.40 4.24 7.48
N ARG A 127 2.48 5.31 6.68
CA ARG A 127 3.53 6.33 6.83
C ARG A 127 3.40 7.09 8.15
N THR A 128 2.18 7.29 8.64
CA THR A 128 1.91 7.96 9.92
C THR A 128 2.54 7.18 11.07
N GLU A 129 2.32 5.85 11.11
CA GLU A 129 2.92 4.97 12.10
C GLU A 129 4.45 4.98 12.02
N PHE A 130 5.01 4.84 10.80
CA PHE A 130 6.46 4.95 10.60
C PHE A 130 7.04 6.28 11.11
N SER A 131 6.39 7.40 10.82
CA SER A 131 6.91 8.72 11.17
C SER A 131 6.86 9.00 12.67
N HIS A 132 5.97 8.31 13.40
CA HIS A 132 5.91 8.33 14.86
C HIS A 132 7.10 7.57 15.47
N GLU A 133 7.38 6.36 14.97
CA GLU A 133 8.45 5.49 15.49
C GLU A 133 9.86 5.90 15.02
N ILE A 134 9.96 6.45 13.82
CA ILE A 134 11.20 6.89 13.18
C ILE A 134 11.00 8.31 12.63
N PRO A 135 11.08 9.34 13.50
CA PRO A 135 10.91 10.72 13.07
C PRO A 135 12.09 11.20 12.21
N THR A 136 11.85 12.21 11.36
CA THR A 136 12.86 12.73 10.40
C THR A 136 14.21 13.13 11.01
N PRO A 137 14.32 13.69 12.25
CA PRO A 137 15.63 13.92 12.87
C PRO A 137 16.44 12.65 13.07
N LYS A 138 15.80 11.51 13.39
CA LYS A 138 16.48 10.22 13.57
C LYS A 138 17.05 9.68 12.25
N LEU A 139 16.44 10.04 11.13
CA LEU A 139 16.93 9.68 9.79
C LEU A 139 18.06 10.61 9.34
N PHE A 140 17.94 11.91 9.57
CA PHE A 140 18.72 12.91 8.84
C PHE A 140 19.75 13.68 9.66
N ASP A 141 19.63 13.78 10.99
CA ASP A 141 20.49 14.67 11.80
C ASP A 141 21.98 14.28 11.70
N SER A 142 22.28 12.98 11.55
CA SER A 142 23.64 12.44 11.40
C SER A 142 23.97 11.94 9.99
N ALA A 143 23.03 12.00 9.04
CA ALA A 143 23.22 11.44 7.70
C ALA A 143 24.35 12.15 6.94
N SER A 144 25.21 11.40 6.26
CA SER A 144 26.30 11.86 5.42
C SER A 144 26.04 11.66 3.91
N ASP A 145 25.22 10.67 3.57
CA ASP A 145 24.70 10.43 2.22
C ASP A 145 23.19 10.18 2.28
N VAL A 146 22.43 10.84 1.42
CA VAL A 146 20.98 10.64 1.27
C VAL A 146 20.64 10.55 -0.21
N ALA A 147 19.97 9.48 -0.60
CA ALA A 147 19.45 9.31 -1.95
C ALA A 147 17.97 8.98 -1.90
N ALA A 148 17.13 9.64 -2.71
CA ALA A 148 15.70 9.38 -2.68
C ALA A 148 15.05 9.46 -4.07
N ALA A 149 14.09 8.58 -4.33
CA ALA A 149 13.30 8.56 -5.56
C ALA A 149 11.81 8.46 -5.25
N GLY A 150 10.99 9.25 -5.94
CA GLY A 150 9.54 9.18 -5.82
C GLY A 150 8.83 10.46 -6.23
N LEU A 151 7.53 10.52 -5.97
CA LEU A 151 6.64 11.56 -6.51
C LEU A 151 7.06 12.99 -6.11
N SER A 152 7.03 13.33 -4.82
CA SER A 152 7.35 14.68 -4.32
C SER A 152 8.37 14.69 -3.18
N LEU A 153 8.83 13.51 -2.72
CA LEU A 153 9.84 13.38 -1.67
C LEU A 153 9.50 14.15 -0.36
N ASN A 154 8.22 14.18 0.02
CA ASN A 154 7.72 15.00 1.14
C ASN A 154 8.43 14.76 2.48
N LEU A 155 8.97 13.55 2.73
CA LEU A 155 9.64 13.23 3.98
C LEU A 155 10.87 14.13 4.22
N ILE A 156 11.65 14.43 3.18
CA ILE A 156 12.80 15.35 3.28
C ILE A 156 12.40 16.80 2.96
N CYS A 157 11.50 17.01 1.98
CA CYS A 157 11.17 18.35 1.50
C CYS A 157 10.21 19.14 2.41
N GLN A 158 9.37 18.45 3.20
CA GLN A 158 8.28 19.08 3.97
C GLN A 158 8.28 18.70 5.44
N GLN A 159 8.67 17.46 5.76
CA GLN A 159 8.61 16.93 7.12
C GLN A 159 9.94 17.08 7.88
N TYR A 160 11.02 17.47 7.21
CA TYR A 160 12.28 17.78 7.87
C TYR A 160 12.42 19.31 8.03
N PRO A 161 12.67 19.82 9.25
CA PRO A 161 12.65 21.27 9.50
C PRO A 161 13.68 22.03 8.64
N ASP A 162 13.27 23.17 8.06
CA ASP A 162 14.08 23.98 7.14
C ASP A 162 15.49 24.29 7.62
N LEU A 163 15.65 24.68 8.89
CA LEU A 163 16.96 24.98 9.48
C LEU A 163 17.88 23.76 9.48
N LYS A 164 17.30 22.57 9.75
CA LYS A 164 18.01 21.30 9.75
C LYS A 164 18.27 20.79 8.34
N LEU A 165 17.34 20.98 7.40
CA LEU A 165 17.54 20.68 5.97
C LEU A 165 18.72 21.48 5.42
N ARG A 166 18.78 22.80 5.67
CA ARG A 166 19.93 23.64 5.28
C ARG A 166 21.24 23.16 5.89
N ALA A 167 21.24 22.68 7.14
CA ALA A 167 22.43 22.11 7.77
C ALA A 167 22.84 20.77 7.12
N LEU A 168 21.88 19.90 6.83
CA LEU A 168 22.08 18.63 6.12
C LEU A 168 22.75 18.85 4.76
N LEU A 169 22.18 19.74 3.93
CA LEU A 169 22.64 20.02 2.57
C LEU A 169 24.06 20.60 2.50
N ARG A 170 24.54 21.27 3.55
CA ARG A 170 25.92 21.79 3.60
C ARG A 170 26.96 20.71 3.85
N ARG A 171 26.59 19.64 4.54
CA ARG A 171 27.54 18.63 5.03
C ARG A 171 27.44 17.29 4.30
N ALA A 172 26.25 16.88 3.87
CA ALA A 172 25.99 15.58 3.24
C ALA A 172 25.90 15.65 1.72
N SER A 173 26.16 14.52 1.06
CA SER A 173 25.77 14.27 -0.34
C SER A 173 24.28 13.95 -0.39
N VAL A 174 23.52 14.62 -1.25
CA VAL A 174 22.08 14.47 -1.37
C VAL A 174 21.67 14.37 -2.84
N ARG A 175 21.04 13.25 -3.20
CA ARG A 175 20.56 12.95 -4.56
C ARG A 175 19.05 12.75 -4.55
N LEU A 176 18.31 13.63 -5.20
CA LEU A 176 16.84 13.60 -5.20
C LEU A 176 16.29 13.42 -6.62
N LEU A 177 15.58 12.32 -6.82
CA LEU A 177 14.95 11.95 -8.09
C LEU A 177 13.42 12.09 -7.97
N PHE A 178 12.91 13.18 -8.54
CA PHE A 178 11.48 13.50 -8.52
C PHE A 178 10.75 12.88 -9.70
N LEU A 179 9.48 12.53 -9.51
CA LEU A 179 8.62 12.27 -10.66
C LEU A 179 8.39 13.58 -11.42
N ASP A 180 8.56 13.54 -12.74
CA ASP A 180 8.39 14.69 -13.63
C ASP A 180 6.98 15.29 -13.43
N PRO A 181 6.86 16.55 -12.96
CA PRO A 181 5.57 17.18 -12.71
C PRO A 181 4.75 17.40 -13.98
N ASP A 182 5.40 17.39 -15.15
CA ASP A 182 4.75 17.55 -16.45
C ASP A 182 4.56 16.21 -17.18
N GLY A 183 5.06 15.11 -16.60
CA GLY A 183 5.03 13.76 -17.17
C GLY A 183 3.66 13.07 -17.15
N GLU A 184 3.54 11.97 -17.91
CA GLU A 184 2.29 11.21 -17.97
C GLU A 184 2.01 10.43 -16.67
N SER A 185 3.07 9.99 -15.98
CA SER A 185 2.95 9.13 -14.81
C SER A 185 2.37 9.88 -13.61
N ILE A 186 2.73 11.15 -13.42
CA ILE A 186 2.15 11.97 -12.35
C ILE A 186 0.68 12.30 -12.64
N GLN A 187 0.32 12.55 -13.90
CA GLN A 187 -1.06 12.79 -14.31
C GLN A 187 -1.92 11.54 -14.09
N ARG A 188 -1.38 10.36 -14.41
CA ARG A 188 -2.03 9.08 -14.13
C ARG A 188 -2.27 8.92 -12.64
N ARG A 189 -1.25 9.16 -11.81
CA ARG A 189 -1.38 9.05 -10.36
C ARG A 189 -2.40 10.04 -9.80
N ASN A 190 -2.42 11.26 -10.31
CA ASN A 190 -3.38 12.28 -9.90
C ASN A 190 -4.82 11.82 -10.13
N ARG A 191 -5.09 11.18 -11.27
CA ARG A 191 -6.40 10.56 -11.56
C ARG A 191 -6.70 9.35 -10.68
N GLU A 192 -5.71 8.50 -10.41
CA GLU A 192 -5.86 7.32 -9.53
C GLU A 192 -6.22 7.69 -8.10
N GLU A 193 -5.65 8.78 -7.57
CA GLU A 193 -5.96 9.29 -6.22
C GLU A 193 -7.24 10.15 -6.18
N GLY A 194 -7.85 10.44 -7.33
CA GLY A 194 -9.09 11.23 -7.42
C GLY A 194 -8.90 12.72 -7.11
N HIS A 195 -7.70 13.25 -7.33
CA HIS A 195 -7.41 14.67 -7.14
C HIS A 195 -7.89 15.54 -8.32
N GLU A 196 -8.08 16.83 -8.06
CA GLU A 196 -8.28 17.84 -9.11
C GLU A 196 -7.10 17.85 -10.08
N GLU A 197 -7.37 18.22 -11.33
CA GLU A 197 -6.36 18.22 -12.39
C GLU A 197 -5.13 19.06 -12.00
N GLY A 198 -3.94 18.47 -12.16
CA GLY A 198 -2.67 19.14 -11.87
C GLY A 198 -2.33 19.30 -10.38
N HIS A 199 -3.14 18.81 -9.45
CA HIS A 199 -2.89 18.94 -8.01
C HIS A 199 -1.51 18.37 -7.60
N LEU A 200 -1.24 17.10 -7.93
CA LEU A 200 0.03 16.45 -7.61
C LEU A 200 1.21 17.08 -8.38
N SER A 201 0.98 17.54 -9.61
CA SER A 201 1.98 18.26 -10.40
C SER A 201 2.38 19.58 -9.75
N ALA A 202 1.42 20.39 -9.32
CA ALA A 202 1.67 21.65 -8.62
C ALA A 202 2.42 21.40 -7.31
N TRP A 203 2.03 20.37 -6.57
CA TRP A 203 2.68 19.97 -5.31
C TRP A 203 4.14 19.57 -5.54
N SER A 204 4.40 18.70 -6.51
CA SER A 204 5.76 18.24 -6.84
C SER A 204 6.64 19.39 -7.30
N ARG A 205 6.11 20.27 -8.16
CA ARG A 205 6.82 21.48 -8.63
C ARG A 205 7.20 22.41 -7.48
N GLY A 206 6.34 22.53 -6.47
CA GLY A 206 6.64 23.29 -5.24
C GLY A 206 7.90 22.78 -4.53
N ASN A 207 7.98 21.47 -4.31
CA ASN A 207 9.14 20.87 -3.64
C ASN A 207 10.41 20.96 -4.49
N ILE A 208 10.32 20.74 -5.80
CA ILE A 208 11.45 20.91 -6.73
C ILE A 208 11.97 22.35 -6.66
N ASN A 209 11.09 23.35 -6.73
CA ASN A 209 11.49 24.76 -6.66
C ASN A 209 12.18 25.12 -5.34
N ILE A 210 11.71 24.58 -4.22
CA ILE A 210 12.35 24.79 -2.91
C ILE A 210 13.77 24.19 -2.93
N MET A 211 13.92 22.94 -3.39
CA MET A 211 15.23 22.27 -3.43
C MET A 211 16.19 22.94 -4.41
N SER A 212 15.73 23.40 -5.57
CA SER A 212 16.56 24.15 -6.52
C SER A 212 17.07 25.46 -5.93
N ARG A 213 16.21 26.22 -5.23
CA ARG A 213 16.65 27.44 -4.53
C ARG A 213 17.65 27.14 -3.43
N LEU A 214 17.43 26.07 -2.65
CA LEU A 214 18.37 25.64 -1.63
C LEU A 214 19.72 25.25 -2.24
N ARG A 215 19.74 24.57 -3.40
CA ARG A 215 20.96 24.25 -4.14
C ARG A 215 21.72 25.51 -4.54
N ASP A 216 21.01 26.49 -5.09
CA ASP A 216 21.62 27.77 -5.51
C ASP A 216 22.20 28.54 -4.31
N ASP A 217 21.54 28.49 -3.15
CA ASP A 217 22.00 29.08 -1.89
C ASP A 217 23.25 28.40 -1.28
N LEU A 218 23.61 27.18 -1.72
CA LEU A 218 24.78 26.44 -1.17
C LEU A 218 26.13 26.99 -1.64
N GLY A 219 26.15 27.80 -2.71
CA GLY A 219 27.39 28.34 -3.28
C GLY A 219 28.36 27.22 -3.68
N GLY A 220 29.57 27.22 -3.09
CA GLY A 220 30.62 26.24 -3.40
C GLY A 220 30.33 24.80 -2.99
N ALA A 221 29.19 24.52 -2.35
CA ALA A 221 28.73 23.17 -2.01
C ALA A 221 27.49 22.74 -2.83
N ALA A 222 27.18 23.43 -3.93
CA ALA A 222 26.02 23.11 -4.77
C ALA A 222 26.11 21.71 -5.40
N ASP A 223 27.31 21.20 -5.63
CA ASP A 223 27.59 19.84 -6.11
C ASP A 223 27.14 18.74 -5.14
N LYS A 224 26.95 19.09 -3.86
CA LYS A 224 26.42 18.16 -2.85
C LYS A 224 24.92 17.92 -2.97
N LEU A 225 24.17 18.74 -3.72
CA LEU A 225 22.75 18.56 -3.94
C LEU A 225 22.46 18.37 -5.44
N GLU A 226 22.26 17.12 -5.83
CA GLU A 226 21.86 16.75 -7.18
C GLU A 226 20.35 16.54 -7.26
N LEU A 227 19.73 17.14 -8.27
CA LEU A 227 18.30 17.05 -8.52
C LEU A 227 18.09 16.48 -9.93
N ARG A 228 17.24 15.46 -10.04
CA ARG A 228 16.85 14.84 -11.30
C ARG A 228 15.34 14.58 -11.35
N MET A 229 14.83 14.34 -12.55
CA MET A 229 13.45 13.92 -12.81
C MET A 229 13.41 12.63 -13.64
N TYR A 230 12.40 11.80 -13.39
CA TYR A 230 12.07 10.63 -14.21
C TYR A 230 10.56 10.61 -14.49
N ASP A 231 10.13 9.94 -15.56
CA ASP A 231 8.71 9.77 -15.88
C ASP A 231 8.41 8.29 -16.16
N GLU A 232 8.36 7.49 -15.09
CA GLU A 232 7.92 6.11 -15.14
C GLU A 232 6.75 5.86 -14.20
N THR A 233 6.03 4.77 -14.43
CA THR A 233 4.97 4.31 -13.53
C THR A 233 5.54 4.14 -12.12
N ILE A 234 5.05 4.97 -11.20
CA ILE A 234 5.52 4.94 -9.81
C ILE A 234 4.99 3.71 -9.09
N ARG A 235 5.89 3.01 -8.41
CA ARG A 235 5.60 1.81 -7.64
C ARG A 235 6.00 1.97 -6.18
N PHE A 236 7.12 2.67 -5.97
CA PHE A 236 7.72 2.87 -4.65
C PHE A 236 8.21 4.31 -4.50
N ASN A 237 8.12 4.84 -3.29
CA ASN A 237 9.00 5.87 -2.79
C ASN A 237 10.19 5.17 -2.15
N LEU A 238 11.40 5.53 -2.55
CA LEU A 238 12.64 4.97 -2.04
C LEU A 238 13.46 6.07 -1.37
N MET A 239 14.02 5.77 -0.21
CA MET A 239 14.95 6.66 0.47
C MET A 239 16.07 5.85 1.13
N PHE A 240 17.29 6.13 0.73
CA PHE A 240 18.52 5.52 1.21
C PHE A 240 19.27 6.53 2.07
N ILE A 241 19.80 6.05 3.20
CA ILE A 241 20.60 6.84 4.13
C ILE A 241 21.90 6.08 4.43
N ASP A 242 23.03 6.76 4.23
CA ASP A 242 24.39 6.31 4.56
C ASP A 242 24.76 4.93 3.99
N GLN A 243 24.23 4.61 2.80
CA GLN A 243 24.43 3.32 2.13
C GLN A 243 24.11 2.09 3.00
N ARG A 244 23.25 2.28 4.01
CA ARG A 244 23.00 1.31 5.07
C ARG A 244 21.52 1.09 5.30
N LEU A 245 20.73 2.17 5.36
CA LEU A 245 19.31 2.13 5.67
C LEU A 245 18.51 2.45 4.41
N CYS A 246 17.48 1.67 4.12
CA CYS A 246 16.50 1.96 3.08
C CYS A 246 15.10 2.03 3.69
N VAL A 247 14.38 3.11 3.42
CA VAL A 247 12.97 3.29 3.69
C VAL A 247 12.23 3.20 2.35
N MET A 248 11.45 2.14 2.18
CA MET A 248 10.62 1.93 0.99
C MET A 248 9.15 2.06 1.35
N GLN A 249 8.40 2.82 0.57
CA GLN A 249 6.96 2.95 0.71
C GLN A 249 6.28 2.66 -0.60
N THR A 250 5.21 1.88 -0.59
CA THR A 250 4.49 1.53 -1.82
C THR A 250 3.55 2.64 -2.27
N TYR A 251 3.39 2.84 -3.57
CA TYR A 251 2.27 3.60 -4.13
C TYR A 251 1.12 2.63 -4.44
N LEU A 252 0.23 2.42 -3.46
CA LEU A 252 -0.91 1.53 -3.63
C LEU A 252 -2.02 2.18 -4.47
N PRO A 253 -2.78 1.42 -5.28
CA PRO A 253 -3.92 1.94 -6.01
C PRO A 253 -4.99 2.51 -5.06
N ALA A 254 -5.58 3.65 -5.41
CA ALA A 254 -6.68 4.30 -4.69
C ALA A 254 -6.43 4.65 -3.21
N LEU A 255 -5.20 4.48 -2.71
CA LEU A 255 -4.75 4.95 -1.39
C LEU A 255 -3.79 6.10 -1.57
N ARG A 256 -3.90 7.11 -0.70
CA ARG A 256 -2.92 8.19 -0.62
C ARG A 256 -1.62 7.63 -0.08
N GLY A 257 -0.49 8.22 -0.48
CA GLY A 257 0.83 7.77 -0.01
C GLY A 257 1.04 7.80 1.51
N LEU A 258 0.21 8.53 2.27
CA LEU A 258 0.22 8.54 3.74
C LEU A 258 -0.31 7.24 4.36
N ASP A 259 -1.26 6.62 3.67
CA ASP A 259 -1.97 5.42 4.12
C ASP A 259 -1.26 4.12 3.66
N SER A 260 -0.16 4.27 2.91
CA SER A 260 0.64 3.16 2.40
C SER A 260 1.57 2.57 3.45
N PRO A 261 1.80 1.24 3.44
CA PRO A 261 2.81 0.58 4.25
C PRO A 261 4.22 1.12 4.00
N THR A 262 5.03 1.09 5.06
CA THR A 262 6.45 1.46 5.03
C THR A 262 7.31 0.29 5.45
N PHE A 263 8.32 -0.04 4.65
CA PHE A 263 9.29 -1.08 4.92
C PHE A 263 10.62 -0.42 5.24
N VAL A 264 11.26 -0.88 6.32
CA VAL A 264 12.60 -0.46 6.70
C VAL A 264 13.53 -1.64 6.51
N MET A 265 14.61 -1.39 5.77
CA MET A 265 15.58 -2.39 5.38
C MET A 265 16.98 -1.89 5.75
N GLU A 266 17.81 -2.80 6.24
CA GLU A 266 19.23 -2.54 6.45
C GLU A 266 20.06 -3.44 5.53
N ARG A 267 21.16 -2.87 5.02
CA ARG A 267 22.14 -3.59 4.22
C ARG A 267 22.84 -4.64 5.10
N THR A 268 22.85 -5.89 4.65
CA THR A 268 23.34 -7.05 5.42
C THR A 268 24.75 -7.51 5.03
N GLY A 269 25.47 -6.74 4.20
CA GLY A 269 26.82 -7.08 3.75
C GLY A 269 26.90 -8.26 2.77
N ASN A 270 25.79 -8.97 2.53
CA ASN A 270 25.68 -10.01 1.53
C ASN A 270 24.88 -9.49 0.32
N GLU A 271 25.59 -8.86 -0.63
CA GLU A 271 25.03 -8.09 -1.77
C GLU A 271 24.05 -8.85 -2.66
N SER A 272 24.00 -10.18 -2.57
CA SER A 272 23.15 -11.04 -3.41
C SER A 272 21.87 -11.53 -2.72
N SER A 273 21.59 -11.13 -1.47
CA SER A 273 20.49 -11.72 -0.69
C SER A 273 19.59 -10.78 0.11
N ASP A 274 19.89 -9.47 0.17
CA ASP A 274 19.01 -8.51 0.86
C ASP A 274 18.23 -7.59 -0.07
N LEU A 275 17.07 -7.15 0.40
CA LEU A 275 16.18 -6.27 -0.35
C LEU A 275 16.76 -4.86 -0.47
N TYR A 276 17.66 -4.44 0.43
CA TYR A 276 18.36 -3.17 0.29
C TYR A 276 19.09 -3.11 -1.06
N ALA A 277 19.91 -4.13 -1.37
CA ALA A 277 20.69 -4.17 -2.62
C ALA A 277 19.80 -4.20 -3.86
N VAL A 278 18.68 -4.93 -3.81
CA VAL A 278 17.69 -4.97 -4.90
C VAL A 278 17.13 -3.56 -5.20
N TYR A 279 16.67 -2.85 -4.17
CA TYR A 279 16.10 -1.52 -4.37
C TYR A 279 17.15 -0.45 -4.69
N ASP A 280 18.38 -0.60 -4.19
CA ASP A 280 19.51 0.27 -4.54
C ASP A 280 19.89 0.16 -6.03
N GLN A 281 19.85 -1.05 -6.58
CA GLN A 281 20.02 -1.27 -8.02
C GLN A 281 18.90 -0.58 -8.84
N ILE A 282 17.65 -0.68 -8.39
CA ILE A 282 16.52 0.01 -9.03
C ILE A 282 16.70 1.52 -8.97
N PHE A 283 17.09 2.07 -7.81
CA PHE A 283 17.38 3.50 -7.67
C PHE A 283 18.48 3.94 -8.63
N SER A 284 19.58 3.20 -8.69
CA SER A 284 20.72 3.49 -9.55
C SER A 284 20.31 3.54 -11.03
N SER A 285 19.53 2.55 -11.48
CA SER A 285 19.01 2.51 -12.86
C SER A 285 18.10 3.70 -13.17
N LEU A 286 17.19 4.07 -12.26
CA LEU A 286 16.32 5.25 -12.42
C LEU A 286 17.11 6.56 -12.39
N TRP A 287 18.17 6.63 -11.58
CA TRP A 287 19.03 7.79 -11.47
C TRP A 287 19.82 8.04 -12.75
N GLU A 288 20.40 6.98 -13.33
CA GLU A 288 21.16 7.03 -14.58
C GLU A 288 20.32 7.49 -15.77
N SER A 289 19.07 7.04 -15.85
CA SER A 289 18.13 7.45 -16.91
C SER A 289 17.44 8.80 -16.65
N GLY A 290 17.51 9.31 -15.42
CA GLY A 290 16.88 10.55 -15.00
C GLY A 290 17.49 11.80 -15.64
N LYS A 291 16.63 12.79 -15.91
CA LYS A 291 17.02 14.10 -16.48
C LYS A 291 17.40 15.07 -15.37
N THR A 292 18.54 15.75 -15.49
CA THR A 292 18.96 16.80 -14.53
C THR A 292 18.03 18.00 -14.54
N ILE A 293 17.80 18.60 -13.35
CA ILE A 293 17.04 19.85 -13.14
C ILE A 293 17.97 21.06 -13.10
#